data_AF-A0A1F9U9V8-F1
#
_entry.id   AF-A0A1F9U9V8-F1
#
_cell.length_a   1.000
_cell.length_b   1.000
_cell.length_c   1.000
_cell.angle_alpha   90.00
_cell.angle_beta   90.00
_cell.angle_gamma   90.00
#
_symmetry.space_group_name_H-M   'P 1'
#
loop_
_entity.id
_entity.type
_entity.pdbx_description
1 polymer ?
#
loop_
_entity_poly.entity_id
_entity_poly.type
_entity_poly.pdbx_seq_one_letter_code
_entity_poly.pdbx_strand_id
1 'polypeptide(L)'
;MLAARAIAGAVLAFSGTLKAAGPAEEFALVIQYYQIVSPEMALSLATFLPWIELLIGLCLLTGYFTRQASAAAGGLFLMFIIALGSALARGFQLPNCGCFGAGWHPSMSTTILMDTGLLLLCALAYVKKDSPLSLDHWCEKIS
;
A
#
# COMPACT_ATOMS: atom_id res chain seq x y z
N MET A 1 -3.47 18.25 -3.86
CA MET A 1 -2.55 17.28 -3.25
C MET A 1 -3.17 16.55 -2.08
N LEU A 2 -3.86 17.27 -1.19
CA LEU A 2 -4.55 16.67 -0.06
C LEU A 2 -5.43 15.47 -0.45
N ALA A 3 -6.25 15.60 -1.50
CA ALA A 3 -7.08 14.50 -2.00
C ALA A 3 -6.28 13.28 -2.48
N ALA A 4 -5.17 13.49 -3.22
CA ALA A 4 -4.31 12.40 -3.70
C ALA A 4 -3.70 11.61 -2.54
N ARG A 5 -3.19 12.33 -1.52
CA ARG A 5 -2.64 11.75 -0.30
C ARG A 5 -3.70 11.05 0.53
N ALA A 6 -4.87 11.66 0.68
CA ALA A 6 -5.98 11.09 1.43
C ALA A 6 -6.49 9.80 0.78
N ILE A 7 -6.59 9.75 -0.55
CA ILE A 7 -6.97 8.53 -1.28
C ILE A 7 -5.93 7.43 -1.06
N ALA A 8 -4.64 7.71 -1.32
CA ALA A 8 -3.57 6.72 -1.12
C ALA A 8 -3.49 6.24 0.34
N GLY A 9 -3.59 7.18 1.28
CA GLY A 9 -3.55 6.89 2.71
C GLY A 9 -4.75 6.08 3.18
N ALA A 10 -5.96 6.41 2.71
CA ALA A 10 -7.18 5.65 3.02
C ALA A 10 -7.12 4.22 2.47
N VAL A 11 -6.62 4.04 1.25
CA VAL A 11 -6.46 2.70 0.65
C VAL A 11 -5.47 1.87 1.45
N LEU A 12 -4.28 2.42 1.79
CA LEU A 12 -3.28 1.70 2.58
C LEU A 12 -3.78 1.39 3.99
N ALA A 13 -4.42 2.35 4.66
CA ALA A 13 -4.96 2.13 6.01
C ALA A 13 -6.07 1.07 6.01
N PHE A 14 -6.98 1.14 5.04
CA PHE A 14 -8.06 0.16 4.91
C PHE A 14 -7.53 -1.24 4.58
N SER A 15 -6.66 -1.34 3.57
CA SER A 15 -6.02 -2.60 3.16
C SER A 15 -5.21 -3.23 4.30
N GLY A 16 -4.36 -2.44 4.95
CA GLY A 16 -3.54 -2.89 6.08
C GLY A 16 -4.39 -3.33 7.26
N THR A 17 -5.49 -2.61 7.58
CA THR A 17 -6.41 -3.02 8.65
C THR A 17 -7.08 -4.36 8.35
N LEU A 18 -7.53 -4.57 7.11
CA LEU A 18 -8.15 -5.84 6.71
C LEU A 18 -7.17 -7.02 6.81
N LYS A 19 -5.91 -6.82 6.41
CA LYS A 19 -4.87 -7.85 6.51
C LYS A 19 -4.44 -8.10 7.96
N ALA A 20 -4.36 -7.05 8.78
CA ALA A 20 -3.97 -7.16 10.19
C ALA A 20 -5.08 -7.75 11.08
N ALA A 21 -6.35 -7.61 10.69
CA ALA A 21 -7.48 -8.17 11.41
C ALA A 21 -7.65 -9.69 11.20
N GLY A 22 -7.12 -10.23 10.10
CA GLY A 22 -7.12 -11.66 9.81
C GLY A 22 -5.89 -12.39 10.37
N PRO A 23 -5.91 -13.73 10.39
CA PRO A 23 -4.73 -14.53 10.71
C PRO A 23 -3.60 -14.25 9.71
N ALA A 24 -2.37 -14.05 10.20
CA ALA A 24 -1.21 -13.79 9.34
C ALA A 24 -0.95 -14.94 8.37
N GLU A 25 -1.32 -16.16 8.75
CA GLU A 25 -1.21 -17.37 7.94
C GLU A 25 -2.03 -17.28 6.65
N GLU A 26 -3.22 -16.67 6.69
CA GLU A 26 -4.07 -16.51 5.50
C GLU A 26 -3.40 -15.60 4.47
N PHE A 27 -2.85 -14.47 4.92
CA PHE A 27 -2.14 -13.56 4.03
C PHE A 27 -0.79 -14.15 3.58
N ALA A 28 -0.13 -14.94 4.42
CA ALA A 28 1.09 -15.66 4.05
C ALA A 28 0.83 -16.68 2.92
N LEU A 29 -0.32 -17.36 2.92
CA LEU A 29 -0.71 -18.24 1.81
C LEU A 29 -0.87 -17.45 0.51
N VAL A 30 -1.50 -16.27 0.57
CA VAL A 30 -1.61 -15.36 -0.58
C VAL A 30 -0.23 -14.97 -1.11
N ILE A 31 0.70 -14.57 -0.23
CA ILE A 31 2.08 -14.23 -0.61
C ILE A 31 2.80 -15.43 -1.25
N GLN A 32 2.60 -16.65 -0.74
CA GLN A 32 3.20 -17.86 -1.29
C GLN A 32 2.71 -18.17 -2.72
N TYR A 33 1.47 -17.82 -3.07
CA TYR A 33 0.98 -17.98 -4.45
C TYR A 33 1.76 -17.12 -5.46
N TYR A 34 2.42 -16.05 -5.00
CA TYR A 34 3.32 -15.30 -5.87
C TYR A 34 4.59 -16.08 -6.20
N GLN A 35 4.99 -17.14 -5.47
CA GLN A 35 6.18 -17.94 -5.76
C GLN A 35 7.47 -17.08 -5.90
N ILE A 36 7.59 -16.03 -5.07
CA ILE A 36 8.75 -15.10 -5.06
C ILE A 36 9.65 -15.35 -3.84
N VAL A 37 9.05 -15.76 -2.72
CA VAL A 37 9.72 -15.85 -1.41
C VAL A 37 9.49 -17.21 -0.77
N SER A 38 10.36 -17.60 0.18
CA SER A 38 10.18 -18.84 0.95
C SER A 38 8.96 -18.73 1.90
N PRO A 39 8.41 -19.86 2.37
CA PRO A 39 7.27 -19.86 3.31
C PRO A 39 7.53 -19.06 4.60
N GLU A 40 8.75 -19.14 5.13
CA GLU A 40 9.18 -18.41 6.34
C GLU A 40 9.20 -16.88 6.11
N MET A 41 9.70 -16.47 4.95
CA MET A 41 9.67 -15.06 4.53
C MET A 41 8.24 -14.60 4.26
N ALA A 42 7.40 -15.45 3.68
CA ALA A 42 5.99 -15.12 3.44
C ALA A 42 5.23 -14.85 4.75
N LEU A 43 5.46 -15.67 5.78
CA LEU A 43 4.86 -15.45 7.11
C LEU A 43 5.37 -14.16 7.76
N SER A 44 6.67 -13.90 7.65
CA SER A 44 7.27 -12.66 8.16
C SER A 44 6.68 -11.42 7.46
N LEU A 45 6.62 -11.44 6.13
CA LEU A 45 6.01 -10.36 5.35
C LEU A 45 4.53 -10.20 5.70
N ALA A 46 3.77 -11.30 5.79
CA ALA A 46 2.37 -11.26 6.15
C ALA A 46 2.13 -10.67 7.54
N THR A 47 3.07 -10.86 8.46
CA THR A 47 2.99 -10.31 9.82
C THR A 47 3.31 -8.82 9.86
N PHE A 48 4.37 -8.36 9.17
CA PHE A 48 4.85 -6.98 9.30
C PHE A 48 4.26 -6.00 8.29
N LEU A 49 4.02 -6.45 7.06
CA LEU A 49 3.59 -5.60 5.96
C LEU A 49 2.25 -4.86 6.24
N PRO A 50 1.23 -5.48 6.86
CA PRO A 50 -0.01 -4.79 7.20
C PRO A 50 0.19 -3.59 8.15
N TRP A 51 1.11 -3.70 9.11
CA TRP A 51 1.44 -2.60 10.03
C TRP A 51 2.17 -1.47 9.31
N ILE A 52 3.06 -1.80 8.37
CA ILE A 52 3.77 -0.81 7.56
C ILE A 52 2.76 -0.04 6.67
N GLU A 53 1.83 -0.75 6.03
CA GLU A 53 0.74 -0.14 5.25
C GLU A 53 -0.11 0.80 6.12
N LEU A 54 -0.50 0.35 7.31
CA LEU A 54 -1.32 1.13 8.22
C LEU A 54 -0.60 2.40 8.70
N LEU A 55 0.66 2.29 9.12
CA LEU A 55 1.46 3.43 9.59
C LEU A 55 1.64 4.47 8.48
N ILE A 56 2.00 4.04 7.27
CA ILE A 56 2.14 4.96 6.12
C ILE A 56 0.80 5.59 5.77
N GLY A 57 -0.29 4.81 5.79
CA GLY A 57 -1.64 5.29 5.54
C GLY A 57 -2.05 6.38 6.53
N LEU A 58 -1.81 6.16 7.82
CA LEU A 58 -2.10 7.13 8.88
C LEU A 58 -1.24 8.40 8.76
N CYS A 59 0.05 8.30 8.45
CA CYS A 59 0.91 9.46 8.19
C CYS A 59 0.38 10.31 7.02
N LEU A 60 -0.06 9.67 5.93
CA LEU A 60 -0.64 10.36 4.79
C LEU A 60 -1.97 11.06 5.11
N LEU A 61 -2.83 10.40 5.90
CA LEU A 61 -4.15 10.91 6.32
C LEU A 61 -4.04 12.07 7.31
N THR A 62 -3.19 11.92 8.32
CA THR A 62 -2.96 12.96 9.34
C THR A 62 -2.15 14.13 8.77
N GLY A 63 -1.36 13.88 7.74
CA GLY A 63 -0.52 14.90 7.15
C GLY A 63 0.78 15.14 7.91
N TYR A 64 1.34 14.07 8.48
CA TYR A 64 2.61 14.05 9.18
C TYR A 64 3.70 13.46 8.27
N PHE A 65 4.83 14.16 8.07
CA PHE A 65 5.95 13.73 7.20
C PHE A 65 5.50 13.33 5.80
N THR A 66 4.73 14.20 5.19
CA THR A 66 3.86 13.87 4.06
C THR A 66 4.62 13.51 2.80
N ARG A 67 5.76 14.16 2.60
CA ARG A 67 6.68 13.87 1.50
C ARG A 67 7.33 12.49 1.68
N GLN A 68 7.82 12.17 2.88
CA GLN A 68 8.41 10.87 3.20
C GLN A 68 7.37 9.75 3.14
N ALA A 69 6.18 9.99 3.68
CA ALA A 69 5.07 9.05 3.65
C ALA A 69 4.59 8.80 2.21
N SER A 70 4.55 9.83 1.35
CA SER A 70 4.21 9.67 -0.06
C SER A 70 5.26 8.87 -0.82
N ALA A 71 6.55 9.07 -0.52
CA ALA A 71 7.62 8.26 -1.10
C ALA A 71 7.54 6.79 -0.64
N ALA A 72 7.29 6.55 0.64
CA ALA A 72 7.15 5.20 1.20
C ALA A 72 5.93 4.48 0.62
N ALA A 73 4.78 5.17 0.52
CA ALA A 73 3.57 4.65 -0.13
C ALA A 73 3.83 4.32 -1.61
N GLY A 74 4.48 5.22 -2.34
CA GLY A 74 4.88 4.95 -3.72
C GLY A 74 5.78 3.72 -3.86
N GLY A 75 6.74 3.55 -2.95
CA GLY A 75 7.59 2.35 -2.89
C GLY A 75 6.79 1.07 -2.67
N LEU A 76 5.81 1.09 -1.75
CA LEU A 76 4.90 -0.05 -1.52
C LEU A 76 4.06 -0.38 -2.77
N PHE A 77 3.40 0.60 -3.37
CA PHE A 77 2.60 0.36 -4.58
C PHE A 77 3.45 -0.16 -5.73
N LEU A 78 4.67 0.37 -5.90
CA LEU A 78 5.60 -0.13 -6.91
C LEU A 78 5.99 -1.59 -6.66
N MET A 79 6.25 -1.96 -5.40
CA MET A 79 6.53 -3.34 -5.02
C MET A 79 5.36 -4.27 -5.32
N PHE A 80 4.12 -3.87 -5.02
CA PHE A 80 2.92 -4.67 -5.36
C PHE A 80 2.74 -4.83 -6.87
N ILE A 81 2.91 -3.76 -7.65
CA ILE A 81 2.87 -3.81 -9.11
C ILE A 81 3.91 -4.79 -9.66
N ILE A 82 5.15 -4.76 -9.13
CA ILE A 82 6.22 -5.67 -9.55
C ILE A 82 5.87 -7.12 -9.18
N ALA A 83 5.36 -7.38 -7.98
CA ALA A 83 4.97 -8.72 -7.55
C ALA A 83 3.84 -9.31 -8.42
N LEU A 84 2.77 -8.52 -8.62
CA LEU A 84 1.63 -8.87 -9.48
C LEU A 84 2.05 -9.04 -10.95
N GLY A 85 2.82 -8.08 -11.47
CA GLY A 85 3.33 -8.12 -12.84
C GLY A 85 4.23 -9.33 -13.10
N SER A 86 5.08 -9.68 -12.13
CA SER A 86 5.91 -10.88 -12.19
C SER A 86 5.07 -12.16 -12.21
N ALA A 87 4.02 -12.26 -11.39
CA ALA A 87 3.10 -13.40 -11.41
C ALA A 87 2.35 -13.51 -12.75
N LEU A 88 1.86 -12.40 -13.26
CA LEU A 88 1.17 -12.35 -14.55
C LEU A 88 2.09 -12.76 -15.70
N ALA A 89 3.35 -12.28 -15.72
CA ALA A 89 4.34 -12.62 -16.74
C ALA A 89 4.71 -14.12 -16.74
N ARG A 90 4.61 -14.79 -15.59
CA ARG A 90 4.82 -16.24 -15.45
C ARG A 90 3.56 -17.06 -15.77
N GLY A 91 2.46 -16.41 -16.16
CA GLY A 91 1.20 -17.07 -16.50
C GLY A 91 0.38 -17.53 -15.29
N PHE A 92 0.72 -17.10 -14.07
CA PHE A 92 -0.07 -17.44 -12.89
C PHE A 92 -1.37 -16.63 -12.85
N GLN A 93 -2.46 -17.30 -12.52
CA GLN A 93 -3.74 -16.68 -12.21
C GLN A 93 -3.99 -16.74 -10.70
N LEU A 94 -3.60 -15.69 -9.98
CA LEU A 94 -4.00 -15.49 -8.59
C LEU A 94 -5.51 -15.21 -8.52
N PRO A 95 -6.28 -16.07 -7.83
CA PRO A 95 -7.71 -15.82 -7.58
C PRO A 95 -7.94 -14.66 -6.62
N ASN A 96 -6.97 -14.41 -5.73
CA ASN A 96 -6.99 -13.35 -4.73
C ASN A 96 -5.62 -12.66 -4.68
N CYS A 97 -5.58 -11.36 -4.97
CA CYS A 97 -4.37 -10.55 -4.91
C CYS A 97 -3.95 -10.21 -3.47
N GLY A 98 -4.85 -10.40 -2.49
CA GLY A 98 -4.63 -10.16 -1.06
C GLY A 98 -4.88 -8.72 -0.60
N CYS A 99 -5.17 -7.79 -1.51
CA CYS A 99 -5.29 -6.37 -1.17
C CYS A 99 -6.47 -6.04 -0.22
N PHE A 100 -7.59 -6.77 -0.26
CA PHE A 100 -8.77 -6.47 0.54
C PHE A 100 -9.26 -7.66 1.39
N GLY A 101 -8.33 -8.52 1.82
CA GLY A 101 -8.66 -9.71 2.61
C GLY A 101 -9.64 -10.62 1.88
N ALA A 102 -10.65 -11.14 2.60
CA ALA A 102 -11.69 -12.02 2.07
C ALA A 102 -12.89 -11.29 1.43
N GLY A 103 -12.96 -9.96 1.53
CA GLY A 103 -14.17 -9.19 1.19
C GLY A 103 -14.32 -8.87 -0.29
N TRP A 104 -13.22 -8.46 -0.96
CA TRP A 104 -13.26 -8.04 -2.37
C TRP A 104 -12.00 -8.49 -3.12
N HIS A 105 -12.21 -9.18 -4.24
CA HIS A 105 -11.14 -9.77 -5.05
C HIS A 105 -11.20 -9.20 -6.47
N PRO A 106 -10.66 -8.00 -6.72
CA PRO A 106 -10.49 -7.49 -8.07
C PRO A 106 -9.58 -8.42 -8.89
N SER A 107 -9.75 -8.44 -10.21
CA SER A 107 -8.84 -9.17 -11.08
C SER A 107 -7.43 -8.60 -10.98
N MET A 108 -6.42 -9.37 -11.37
CA MET A 108 -5.04 -8.88 -11.33
C MET A 108 -4.81 -7.65 -12.20
N SER A 109 -5.43 -7.59 -13.37
CA SER A 109 -5.31 -6.42 -14.26
C SER A 109 -5.92 -5.16 -13.64
N THR A 110 -7.08 -5.29 -12.98
CA THR A 110 -7.69 -4.14 -12.29
C THR A 110 -6.89 -3.74 -11.06
N THR A 111 -6.32 -4.69 -10.33
CA THR A 111 -5.44 -4.42 -9.18
C THR A 111 -4.19 -3.66 -9.61
N ILE A 112 -3.50 -4.11 -10.67
CA ILE A 112 -2.34 -3.40 -11.22
C ILE A 112 -2.71 -1.98 -11.68
N LEU A 113 -3.86 -1.81 -12.32
CA LEU A 113 -4.34 -0.49 -12.74
C LEU A 113 -4.58 0.44 -11.55
N MET A 114 -5.24 -0.07 -10.50
CA MET A 114 -5.47 0.67 -9.27
C MET A 114 -4.16 1.07 -8.60
N ASP A 115 -3.23 0.12 -8.43
CA ASP A 115 -1.92 0.38 -7.82
C ASP A 115 -1.11 1.38 -8.65
N THR A 116 -1.18 1.31 -9.98
CA THR A 116 -0.54 2.29 -10.87
C THR A 116 -1.15 3.69 -10.69
N GLY A 117 -2.47 3.78 -10.60
CA GLY A 117 -3.16 5.03 -10.29
C GLY A 117 -2.74 5.61 -8.95
N LEU A 118 -2.65 4.78 -7.91
CA LEU A 118 -2.21 5.18 -6.56
C LEU A 118 -0.74 5.58 -6.54
N LEU A 119 0.13 4.89 -7.29
CA LEU A 119 1.53 5.26 -7.47
C LEU A 119 1.66 6.64 -8.11
N LEU A 120 0.88 6.93 -9.16
CA LEU A 120 0.86 8.25 -9.79
C LEU A 120 0.37 9.33 -8.82
N LEU A 121 -0.66 9.05 -8.03
CA LEU A 121 -1.13 9.97 -6.98
C LEU A 121 -0.05 10.24 -5.92
N CYS A 122 0.72 9.22 -5.52
CA CYS A 122 1.86 9.38 -4.61
C CYS A 122 2.98 10.21 -5.24
N ALA A 123 3.31 9.97 -6.52
CA ALA A 123 4.31 10.77 -7.24
C ALA A 123 3.89 12.24 -7.37
N LEU A 124 2.62 12.49 -7.70
CA LEU A 124 2.06 13.84 -7.74
C LEU A 124 2.05 14.51 -6.36
N ALA A 125 1.78 13.76 -5.29
CA ALA A 125 1.87 14.27 -3.92
C ALA A 125 3.31 14.58 -3.49
N TYR A 126 4.29 13.83 -3.99
CA TYR A 126 5.70 14.00 -3.67
C TYR A 126 6.34 15.21 -4.37
N VAL A 127 6.02 15.44 -5.65
CA VAL A 127 6.66 16.50 -6.46
C VAL A 127 6.09 17.89 -6.13
N LYS A 128 4.82 17.94 -5.75
CA LYS A 128 4.05 19.17 -5.68
C LYS A 128 4.11 19.64 -4.20
N LYS A 129 4.43 20.92 -3.95
CA LYS A 129 4.68 21.47 -2.59
C LYS A 129 3.37 21.67 -1.81
N ASP A 130 3.37 21.35 -0.52
CA ASP A 130 2.16 21.16 0.31
C ASP A 130 1.14 22.30 0.27
N SER A 131 -0.14 21.91 0.30
CA SER A 131 -1.26 22.83 0.52
C SER A 131 -1.32 23.28 1.99
N PRO A 132 -1.78 24.51 2.30
CA PRO A 132 -1.78 25.11 3.65
C PRO A 132 -2.62 24.39 4.72
N LEU A 133 -3.26 23.27 4.38
CA LEU A 133 -4.03 22.42 5.29
C LEU A 133 -3.26 21.19 5.81
N SER A 134 -1.97 21.02 5.47
CA SER A 134 -1.11 19.95 6.01
C SER A 134 -0.70 20.26 7.45
N LEU A 135 -0.76 19.28 8.37
CA LEU A 135 -0.27 19.45 9.75
C LEU A 135 1.23 19.77 9.82
N ASP A 136 1.99 19.51 8.76
CA ASP A 136 3.37 19.97 8.60
C ASP A 136 3.49 21.50 8.85
N HIS A 137 2.52 22.30 8.39
CA HIS A 137 2.55 23.77 8.55
C HIS A 137 2.26 24.22 9.99
N TRP A 138 1.65 23.38 10.83
CA TRP A 138 1.44 23.65 12.25
C TRP A 138 2.64 23.25 13.09
N CYS A 139 3.34 22.16 12.74
CA CYS A 139 4.57 21.76 13.42
C CYS A 139 5.71 22.75 13.17
N GLU A 140 5.85 23.26 11.94
CA GLU A 140 6.85 24.29 11.58
C GLU A 140 6.62 25.63 12.30
N LYS A 141 5.41 25.89 12.80
CA LYS A 141 5.05 27.14 13.48
C LYS A 141 5.29 27.09 15.00
N ILE A 142 5.58 25.92 15.55
CA ILE A 142 5.77 25.69 17.01
C ILE A 142 7.24 25.42 17.37
N SER A 143 8.08 25.05 16.39
CA SER A 143 9.55 24.95 16.54
C SER A 143 10.25 26.29 16.29
#